data_AF-A0A7W2G1A8-F1
#
_entry.id   AF-A0A7W2G1A8-F1
#
_cell.length_a   1.000
_cell.length_b   1.000
_cell.length_c   1.000
_cell.angle_alpha   90.00
_cell.angle_beta   90.00
_cell.angle_gamma   90.00
#
_symmetry.space_group_name_H-M   'P 1'
#
loop_
_entity.id
_entity.type
_entity.pdbx_description
1 polymer ?
#
loop_
_entity_poly.entity_id
_entity_poly.type
_entity_poly.pdbx_seq_one_letter_code
_entity_poly.pdbx_strand_id
1 'polypeptide(L)'
;MSSIWEDFEIDCTEYLNRKFGDYASFKHEGGSDSTIPDIKVTTKSGNIFYIDAKHSPAQCGQFVLLPDIASSTFIYSRLNTTPINTYAKQIIEHMNAQFDEFKEAGTAGKDIVMNNGSEIFSNWIIDSYRNKGARYFITNNYTILPVERFSEYFNVSAKYRVKRSGSSHVGKSNISNVLNYIKSNGYNIESSRTDAGKLFVVSAESLHNQRFLLHGYEYMFSLRDSEYEIRKLSNTFNANVIFSIDLKSNKSGIGPDEFIQALR
;
A
#
# COMPACT_ATOMS: atom_id res chain seq x y z
N MET A 1 16.30 -9.07 -3.24
CA MET A 1 14.98 -9.58 -2.88
C MET A 1 14.15 -8.42 -2.42
N SER A 2 13.03 -8.30 -3.11
CA SER A 2 12.04 -7.26 -2.88
C SER A 2 11.30 -7.56 -1.57
N SER A 3 10.42 -6.68 -1.13
CA SER A 3 9.58 -7.01 0.04
C SER A 3 8.63 -8.17 -0.29
N ILE A 4 8.23 -8.97 0.71
CA ILE A 4 7.31 -10.13 0.55
C ILE A 4 6.06 -9.80 -0.30
N TRP A 5 5.53 -8.59 -0.21
CA TRP A 5 4.37 -8.16 -1.00
C TRP A 5 4.72 -7.86 -2.48
N GLU A 6 5.91 -7.34 -2.74
CA GLU A 6 6.38 -7.01 -4.09
C GLU A 6 6.77 -8.29 -4.83
N ASP A 7 7.40 -9.26 -4.14
CA ASP A 7 7.64 -10.60 -4.68
C ASP A 7 6.30 -11.30 -5.00
N PHE A 8 5.29 -11.15 -4.13
CA PHE A 8 3.96 -11.70 -4.37
C PHE A 8 3.26 -11.09 -5.60
N GLU A 9 3.37 -9.78 -5.84
CA GLU A 9 2.84 -9.14 -7.05
C GLU A 9 3.45 -9.73 -8.34
N ILE A 10 4.77 -9.93 -8.31
CA ILE A 10 5.53 -10.53 -9.41
C ILE A 10 5.07 -11.99 -9.62
N ASP A 11 5.04 -12.80 -8.56
CA ASP A 11 4.61 -14.19 -8.59
C ASP A 11 3.18 -14.35 -9.15
N CYS A 12 2.27 -13.47 -8.73
CA CYS A 12 0.90 -13.44 -9.26
C CYS A 12 0.88 -13.12 -10.76
N THR A 13 1.69 -12.16 -11.20
CA THR A 13 1.80 -11.79 -12.62
C THR A 13 2.35 -12.94 -13.45
N GLU A 14 3.39 -13.63 -12.97
CA GLU A 14 3.97 -14.80 -13.63
C GLU A 14 2.99 -15.97 -13.70
N TYR A 15 2.27 -16.23 -12.60
CA TYR A 15 1.20 -17.24 -12.57
C TYR A 15 0.13 -16.96 -13.64
N LEU A 16 -0.33 -15.70 -13.74
CA LEU A 16 -1.34 -15.31 -14.72
C LEU A 16 -0.85 -15.48 -16.16
N ASN A 17 0.39 -15.04 -16.46
CA ASN A 17 0.99 -15.26 -17.78
C ASN A 17 1.13 -16.75 -18.11
N ARG A 18 1.58 -17.58 -17.17
CA ARG A 18 1.72 -19.02 -17.38
C ARG A 18 0.38 -19.72 -17.63
N LYS A 19 -0.67 -19.33 -16.90
CA LYS A 19 -1.96 -20.03 -16.91
C LYS A 19 -2.94 -19.49 -17.96
N PHE A 20 -2.87 -18.19 -18.25
CA PHE A 20 -3.85 -17.48 -19.08
C PHE A 20 -3.22 -16.65 -20.21
N GLY A 21 -1.90 -16.76 -20.44
CA GLY A 21 -1.16 -16.03 -21.47
C GLY A 21 -1.69 -16.23 -22.90
N ASP A 22 -2.33 -17.37 -23.16
CA ASP A 22 -3.00 -17.65 -24.43
C ASP A 22 -4.26 -16.80 -24.66
N TYR A 23 -4.77 -16.09 -23.65
CA TYR A 23 -5.99 -15.29 -23.73
C TYR A 23 -5.74 -13.79 -23.56
N ALA A 24 -4.75 -13.41 -22.75
CA ALA A 24 -4.38 -12.02 -22.49
C ALA A 24 -2.91 -11.90 -22.07
N SER A 25 -2.32 -10.71 -22.22
CA SER A 25 -1.02 -10.40 -21.63
C SER A 25 -1.19 -9.74 -20.26
N PHE A 26 -0.35 -10.13 -19.29
CA PHE A 26 -0.36 -9.59 -17.94
C PHE A 26 0.98 -8.90 -17.67
N LYS A 27 0.92 -7.61 -17.30
CA LYS A 27 2.11 -6.80 -17.04
C LYS A 27 2.04 -6.26 -15.62
N HIS A 28 3.10 -6.51 -14.85
CA HIS A 28 3.29 -5.90 -13.54
C HIS A 28 3.53 -4.39 -13.71
N GLU A 29 2.66 -3.58 -13.12
CA GLU A 29 2.76 -2.11 -13.05
C GLU A 29 2.78 -1.60 -11.61
N GLY A 30 2.65 -2.51 -10.63
CA GLY A 30 2.69 -2.23 -9.20
C GLY A 30 4.05 -1.80 -8.67
N GLY A 31 4.19 -1.86 -7.35
CA GLY A 31 5.34 -1.35 -6.62
C GLY A 31 4.97 -0.18 -5.70
N SER A 32 5.87 0.81 -5.57
CA SER A 32 5.67 1.90 -4.58
C SER A 32 4.63 2.96 -4.99
N ASP A 33 4.13 2.92 -6.22
CA ASP A 33 3.13 3.88 -6.72
C ASP A 33 1.71 3.35 -6.49
N SER A 34 1.05 3.85 -5.44
CA SER A 34 -0.33 3.46 -5.09
C SER A 34 -1.42 3.97 -6.05
N THR A 35 -1.07 4.77 -7.06
CA THR A 35 -2.04 5.34 -8.01
C THR A 35 -2.41 4.39 -9.14
N ILE A 36 -1.56 3.41 -9.42
CA ILE A 36 -1.74 2.42 -10.48
C ILE A 36 -1.99 1.05 -9.82
N PRO A 37 -2.99 0.27 -10.25
CA PRO A 37 -3.16 -1.10 -9.79
C PRO A 37 -1.99 -2.01 -10.17
N ASP A 38 -1.83 -3.12 -9.46
CA ASP A 38 -0.59 -3.91 -9.52
C ASP A 38 -0.35 -4.61 -10.87
N ILE A 39 -1.40 -5.09 -11.53
CA ILE A 39 -1.29 -5.89 -12.76
C ILE A 39 -2.22 -5.34 -13.83
N LYS A 40 -1.65 -4.91 -14.95
CA LYS A 40 -2.38 -4.53 -16.14
C LYS A 40 -2.67 -5.75 -17.01
N VAL A 41 -3.93 -5.89 -17.42
CA VAL A 41 -4.39 -6.92 -18.36
C VAL A 41 -4.67 -6.27 -19.70
N THR A 42 -4.17 -6.87 -20.77
CA THR A 42 -4.52 -6.52 -22.15
C THR A 42 -5.01 -7.77 -22.86
N THR A 43 -6.30 -7.83 -23.18
CA THR A 43 -6.91 -8.96 -23.89
C THR A 43 -6.46 -8.99 -25.34
N LYS A 44 -6.62 -10.13 -26.02
CA LYS A 44 -6.38 -10.23 -27.47
C LYS A 44 -7.30 -9.33 -28.31
N SER A 45 -8.49 -9.01 -27.79
CA SER A 45 -9.43 -8.05 -28.38
C SER A 45 -9.04 -6.58 -28.15
N GLY A 46 -8.00 -6.29 -27.37
CA GLY A 46 -7.52 -4.95 -27.07
C GLY A 46 -8.18 -4.29 -25.86
N ASN A 47 -9.03 -4.99 -25.12
CA ASN A 47 -9.61 -4.49 -23.88
C ASN A 47 -8.55 -4.40 -22.78
N ILE A 48 -8.58 -3.31 -22.03
CA ILE A 48 -7.66 -3.06 -20.91
C ILE A 48 -8.46 -2.99 -19.62
N PHE A 49 -8.00 -3.71 -18.61
CA PHE A 49 -8.46 -3.61 -17.23
C PHE A 49 -7.32 -4.00 -16.29
N TYR A 50 -7.56 -3.88 -14.98
CA TYR A 50 -6.54 -4.19 -13.99
C TYR A 50 -6.95 -5.29 -13.01
N ILE A 51 -5.93 -5.92 -12.44
CA ILE A 51 -6.01 -6.85 -11.32
C ILE A 51 -5.12 -6.30 -10.21
N ASP A 52 -5.63 -6.30 -8.99
CA ASP A 52 -4.89 -5.86 -7.82
C ASP A 52 -4.49 -7.07 -6.97
N ALA A 53 -3.23 -7.16 -6.58
CA ALA A 53 -2.69 -8.28 -5.83
C ALA A 53 -2.69 -7.98 -4.33
N LYS A 54 -3.22 -8.88 -3.52
CA LYS A 54 -3.27 -8.71 -2.06
C LYS A 54 -2.85 -9.99 -1.35
N HIS A 55 -1.66 -9.97 -0.77
CA HIS A 55 -1.18 -11.07 0.08
C HIS A 55 -1.78 -10.92 1.49
N SER A 56 -2.96 -11.51 1.71
CA SER A 56 -3.68 -11.40 2.99
C SER A 56 -2.99 -12.19 4.11
N PRO A 57 -2.95 -11.67 5.36
CA PRO A 57 -3.53 -10.41 5.84
C PRO A 57 -2.83 -9.17 5.29
N ALA A 58 -3.60 -8.16 4.86
CA ALA A 58 -3.06 -6.98 4.18
C ALA A 58 -3.82 -5.69 4.51
N GLN A 59 -3.20 -4.54 4.22
CA GLN A 59 -3.91 -3.27 4.09
C GLN A 59 -4.56 -3.17 2.71
N CYS A 60 -5.74 -2.57 2.62
CA CYS A 60 -6.49 -2.49 1.35
C CYS A 60 -7.10 -1.10 1.12
N GLY A 61 -6.21 -0.11 0.98
CA GLY A 61 -6.58 1.27 0.73
C GLY A 61 -6.66 2.13 1.99
N GLN A 62 -6.65 3.44 1.78
CA GLN A 62 -6.72 4.45 2.82
C GLN A 62 -7.20 5.80 2.26
N PHE A 63 -7.67 6.67 3.13
CA PHE A 63 -7.86 8.10 2.82
C PHE A 63 -7.53 8.98 4.03
N VAL A 64 -6.99 10.16 3.76
CA VAL A 64 -6.61 11.15 4.76
C VAL A 64 -7.83 11.99 5.15
N LEU A 65 -8.02 12.15 6.46
CA LEU A 65 -8.95 13.11 7.03
C LEU A 65 -8.17 14.15 7.84
N LEU A 66 -8.63 15.40 7.80
CA LEU A 66 -8.05 16.51 8.54
C LEU A 66 -9.05 16.95 9.61
N PRO A 67 -8.71 16.93 10.90
CA PRO A 67 -9.61 17.43 11.94
C PRO A 67 -9.76 18.96 11.82
N ASP A 68 -11.00 19.43 11.77
CA ASP A 68 -11.36 20.84 11.92
C ASP A 68 -11.91 21.06 13.33
N ILE A 69 -11.08 21.68 14.16
CA ILE A 69 -11.39 21.94 15.57
C ILE A 69 -12.54 22.94 15.72
N ALA A 70 -12.68 23.89 14.79
CA ALA A 70 -13.70 24.93 14.89
C ALA A 70 -15.11 24.37 14.67
N SER A 71 -15.27 23.46 13.71
CA SER A 71 -16.55 22.78 13.43
C SER A 71 -16.73 21.47 14.20
N SER A 72 -15.69 20.97 14.85
CA SER A 72 -15.65 19.61 15.43
C SER A 72 -15.99 18.52 14.40
N THR A 73 -15.41 18.63 13.21
CA THR A 73 -15.63 17.67 12.13
C THR A 73 -14.34 17.28 11.42
N PHE A 74 -14.37 16.16 10.71
CA PHE A 74 -13.29 15.70 9.84
C PHE A 74 -13.55 16.12 8.40
N ILE A 75 -12.54 16.74 7.79
CA ILE A 75 -12.53 17.17 6.40
C ILE A 75 -11.80 16.12 5.55
N TYR A 76 -12.42 15.68 4.46
CA TYR A 76 -11.76 14.81 3.48
C TYR A 76 -10.64 15.59 2.78
N SER A 77 -9.41 15.10 2.87
CA SER A 77 -8.26 15.79 2.27
C SER A 77 -8.42 15.93 0.77
N ARG A 78 -8.18 17.14 0.24
CA ARG A 78 -8.15 17.42 -1.20
C ARG A 78 -6.98 16.73 -1.92
N LEU A 79 -6.00 16.23 -1.16
CA LEU A 79 -4.83 15.52 -1.68
C LEU A 79 -5.03 14.00 -1.73
N ASN A 80 -6.21 13.50 -1.35
CA ASN A 80 -6.54 12.10 -1.56
C ASN A 80 -6.61 11.80 -3.06
N THR A 81 -6.05 10.66 -3.46
CA THR A 81 -6.05 10.20 -4.85
C THR A 81 -7.40 9.59 -5.25
N THR A 82 -8.17 9.10 -4.28
CA THR A 82 -9.53 8.62 -4.47
C THR A 82 -10.52 9.75 -4.22
N PRO A 83 -11.48 10.00 -5.13
CA PRO A 83 -12.59 10.91 -4.86
C PRO A 83 -13.40 10.46 -3.64
N ILE A 84 -13.99 11.42 -2.93
CA ILE A 84 -14.91 11.10 -1.84
C ILE A 84 -16.15 10.40 -2.38
N ASN A 85 -16.43 9.19 -1.89
CA ASN A 85 -17.64 8.44 -2.21
C ASN A 85 -18.64 8.41 -1.03
N THR A 86 -19.81 7.83 -1.27
CA THR A 86 -20.88 7.76 -0.27
C THR A 86 -20.46 6.99 0.99
N TYR A 87 -19.61 5.98 0.87
CA TYR A 87 -19.13 5.19 2.00
C TYR A 87 -18.14 5.97 2.86
N ALA A 88 -17.25 6.76 2.24
CA ALA A 88 -16.37 7.67 2.96
C ALA A 88 -17.17 8.71 3.76
N LYS A 89 -18.28 9.22 3.19
CA LYS A 89 -19.18 10.15 3.91
C LYS A 89 -19.81 9.51 5.15
N GLN A 90 -20.27 8.26 5.05
CA GLN A 90 -20.83 7.53 6.20
C GLN A 90 -19.78 7.31 7.30
N ILE A 91 -18.55 6.98 6.92
CA ILE A 91 -17.43 6.83 7.88
C ILE A 91 -17.13 8.18 8.57
N ILE A 92 -17.06 9.27 7.79
CA ILE A 92 -16.84 10.62 8.33
C ILE A 92 -17.96 11.03 9.28
N GLU A 93 -19.22 10.78 8.92
CA GLU A 93 -20.38 11.10 9.76
C GLU A 93 -20.31 10.37 11.10
N HIS A 94 -20.01 9.06 11.08
CA HIS A 94 -19.78 8.28 12.29
C HIS A 94 -18.62 8.84 13.13
N MET A 95 -17.49 9.17 12.51
CA MET A 95 -16.34 9.74 13.21
C MET A 95 -16.64 11.13 13.80
N ASN A 96 -17.44 11.96 13.12
CA ASN A 96 -17.84 13.28 13.62
C ASN A 96 -18.73 13.17 14.85
N ALA A 97 -19.59 12.15 14.94
CA ALA A 97 -20.39 11.89 16.13
C ALA A 97 -19.54 11.55 17.37
N GLN A 98 -18.28 11.14 17.16
CA GLN A 98 -17.30 10.82 18.20
C GLN A 98 -16.00 11.62 18.01
N PHE A 99 -16.11 12.87 17.56
CA PHE A 99 -14.97 13.68 17.11
C PHE A 99 -13.83 13.74 18.12
N ASP A 100 -14.13 14.01 19.39
CA ASP A 100 -13.14 14.12 20.46
C ASP A 100 -12.35 12.83 20.68
N GLU A 101 -12.96 11.67 20.44
CA GLU A 101 -12.28 10.39 20.57
C GLU A 101 -11.33 10.10 19.39
N PHE A 102 -11.70 10.53 18.18
CA PHE A 102 -10.90 10.28 16.99
C PHE A 102 -9.81 11.34 16.76
N LYS A 103 -10.01 12.60 17.16
CA LYS A 103 -9.03 13.68 16.94
C LYS A 103 -7.72 13.43 17.68
N GLU A 104 -7.78 12.73 18.82
CA GLU A 104 -6.64 12.36 19.66
C GLU A 104 -5.94 11.05 19.21
N ALA A 105 -6.37 10.44 18.10
CA ALA A 105 -5.81 9.18 17.64
C ALA A 105 -4.33 9.34 17.22
N GLY A 106 -3.42 8.74 17.98
CA GLY A 106 -2.00 8.69 17.68
C GLY A 106 -1.61 7.62 16.64
N THR A 107 -0.37 7.15 16.70
CA THR A 107 0.17 6.14 15.77
C THR A 107 -0.42 4.74 15.94
N ALA A 108 -0.84 4.38 17.15
CA ALA A 108 -1.58 3.15 17.44
C ALA A 108 -2.97 3.15 16.79
N GLY A 109 -3.54 4.34 16.62
CA GLY A 109 -4.86 4.58 16.06
C GLY A 109 -6.03 4.14 16.94
N LYS A 110 -7.23 4.40 16.43
CA LYS A 110 -8.51 4.00 17.02
C LYS A 110 -9.32 3.24 16.00
N ASP A 111 -9.81 2.06 16.39
CA ASP A 111 -10.68 1.25 15.53
C ASP A 111 -12.00 1.97 15.28
N ILE A 112 -12.50 1.86 14.05
CA ILE A 112 -13.78 2.45 13.64
C ILE A 112 -14.83 1.33 13.77
N VAL A 113 -15.60 1.37 14.84
CA VAL A 113 -16.63 0.37 15.15
C VAL A 113 -18.00 1.01 14.94
N MET A 114 -18.61 0.71 13.79
CA MET A 114 -19.91 1.25 13.40
C MET A 114 -20.87 0.15 12.94
N ASN A 115 -22.17 0.42 13.05
CA ASN A 115 -23.20 -0.48 12.52
C ASN A 115 -22.99 -0.70 11.02
N ASN A 116 -23.06 -1.95 10.57
CA ASN A 116 -22.76 -2.37 9.19
C ASN A 116 -21.35 -1.98 8.70
N GLY A 117 -20.40 -1.74 9.60
CA GLY A 117 -19.05 -1.28 9.25
C GLY A 117 -18.36 -2.15 8.21
N SER A 118 -18.37 -3.48 8.37
CA SER A 118 -17.75 -4.40 7.41
C SER A 118 -18.29 -4.24 5.98
N GLU A 119 -19.59 -3.98 5.82
CA GLU A 119 -20.21 -3.76 4.51
C GLU A 119 -19.82 -2.39 3.95
N ILE A 120 -19.90 -1.33 4.76
CA ILE A 120 -19.52 0.03 4.37
C ILE A 120 -18.05 0.08 3.94
N PHE A 121 -17.16 -0.55 4.70
CA PHE A 121 -15.73 -0.63 4.41
C PHE A 121 -15.47 -1.42 3.13
N SER A 122 -16.13 -2.56 2.97
CA SER A 122 -16.01 -3.36 1.73
C SER A 122 -16.47 -2.57 0.52
N ASN A 123 -17.61 -1.88 0.61
CA ASN A 123 -18.13 -1.11 -0.50
C ASN A 123 -17.27 0.13 -0.82
N TRP A 124 -16.64 0.74 0.19
CA TRP A 124 -15.63 1.77 -0.06
C TRP A 124 -14.47 1.23 -0.89
N ILE A 125 -13.97 0.03 -0.56
CA ILE A 125 -12.89 -0.65 -1.29
C ILE A 125 -13.35 -0.93 -2.73
N ILE A 126 -14.50 -1.59 -2.90
CA ILE A 126 -15.07 -1.94 -4.20
C ILE A 126 -15.14 -0.72 -5.12
N ASP A 127 -15.74 0.37 -4.64
CA ASP A 127 -15.88 1.61 -5.41
C ASP A 127 -14.53 2.25 -5.72
N SER A 128 -13.60 2.28 -4.75
CA SER A 128 -12.27 2.85 -4.94
C SER A 128 -11.44 2.11 -6.00
N TYR A 129 -11.48 0.79 -6.00
CA TYR A 129 -10.73 -0.03 -6.96
C TYR A 129 -11.38 -0.06 -8.34
N ARG A 130 -12.72 -0.06 -8.42
CA ARG A 130 -13.43 0.12 -9.70
C ARG A 130 -13.11 1.45 -10.37
N ASN A 131 -13.01 2.52 -9.59
CA ASN A 131 -12.63 3.85 -10.09
C ASN A 131 -11.18 3.88 -10.65
N LYS A 132 -10.32 2.94 -10.23
CA LYS A 132 -8.97 2.72 -10.80
C LYS A 132 -8.97 1.75 -12.00
N GLY A 133 -10.12 1.25 -12.42
CA GLY A 133 -10.24 0.28 -13.52
C GLY A 133 -9.91 -1.17 -13.14
N ALA A 134 -9.74 -1.47 -11.84
CA ALA A 134 -9.59 -2.84 -11.39
C ALA A 134 -10.92 -3.59 -11.51
N ARG A 135 -10.87 -4.80 -12.08
CA ARG A 135 -12.03 -5.70 -12.21
C ARG A 135 -11.89 -6.94 -11.35
N TYR A 136 -10.66 -7.33 -11.02
CA TYR A 136 -10.39 -8.50 -10.19
C TYR A 136 -9.36 -8.17 -9.11
N PHE A 137 -9.38 -8.98 -8.06
CA PHE A 137 -8.23 -9.17 -7.18
C PHE A 137 -7.63 -10.54 -7.41
N ILE A 138 -6.33 -10.67 -7.14
CA ILE A 138 -5.66 -11.94 -6.94
C ILE A 138 -5.06 -11.98 -5.53
N THR A 139 -5.33 -13.04 -4.79
CA THR A 139 -4.92 -13.18 -3.38
C THR A 139 -4.22 -14.52 -3.14
N ASN A 140 -3.95 -14.86 -1.88
CA ASN A 140 -3.25 -16.06 -1.44
C ASN A 140 -3.67 -17.30 -2.25
N ASN A 141 -2.69 -18.17 -2.54
CA ASN A 141 -2.86 -19.36 -3.39
C ASN A 141 -3.36 -19.05 -4.81
N TYR A 142 -3.07 -17.85 -5.33
CA TYR A 142 -3.48 -17.38 -6.65
C TYR A 142 -5.00 -17.39 -6.88
N THR A 143 -5.75 -17.15 -5.80
CA THR A 143 -7.21 -17.07 -5.82
C THR A 143 -7.64 -15.80 -6.53
N ILE A 144 -8.33 -15.92 -7.66
CA ILE A 144 -8.86 -14.78 -8.43
C ILE A 144 -10.31 -14.55 -8.01
N LEU A 145 -10.68 -13.29 -7.78
CA LEU A 145 -12.05 -12.90 -7.42
C LEU A 145 -12.46 -11.60 -8.14
N PRO A 146 -13.72 -11.44 -8.56
CA PRO A 146 -14.24 -10.17 -9.03
C PRO A 146 -14.25 -9.13 -7.92
N VAL A 147 -13.97 -7.87 -8.26
CA VAL A 147 -14.00 -6.76 -7.30
C VAL A 147 -15.37 -6.64 -6.64
N GLU A 148 -16.46 -6.85 -7.38
CA GLU A 148 -17.84 -6.76 -6.87
C GLU A 148 -18.15 -7.77 -5.76
N ARG A 149 -17.40 -8.88 -5.71
CA ARG A 149 -17.60 -9.95 -4.74
C ARG A 149 -16.65 -9.85 -3.55
N PHE A 150 -15.92 -8.74 -3.41
CA PHE A 150 -14.86 -8.57 -2.40
C PHE A 150 -15.27 -8.99 -0.98
N SER A 151 -16.47 -8.58 -0.55
CA SER A 151 -17.01 -8.88 0.78
C SER A 151 -17.27 -10.37 1.01
N GLU A 152 -17.39 -11.19 -0.03
CA GLU A 152 -17.53 -12.65 0.09
C GLU A 152 -16.21 -13.32 0.50
N TYR A 153 -15.07 -12.70 0.18
CA TYR A 153 -13.73 -13.26 0.35
C TYR A 153 -12.98 -12.70 1.54
N PHE A 154 -13.22 -11.44 1.93
CA PHE A 154 -12.48 -10.80 3.01
C PHE A 154 -13.38 -10.38 4.17
N ASN A 155 -12.85 -10.54 5.39
CA ASN A 155 -13.28 -9.74 6.53
C ASN A 155 -12.58 -8.39 6.42
N VAL A 156 -13.32 -7.28 6.61
CA VAL A 156 -12.77 -5.93 6.47
C VAL A 156 -12.95 -5.16 7.77
N SER A 157 -11.86 -4.61 8.27
CA SER A 157 -11.85 -3.68 9.41
C SER A 157 -11.26 -2.33 9.00
N ALA A 158 -11.57 -1.29 9.76
CA ALA A 158 -11.03 0.05 9.53
C ALA A 158 -10.53 0.65 10.85
N LYS A 159 -9.47 1.43 10.74
CA LYS A 159 -8.86 2.17 11.84
C LYS A 159 -8.52 3.59 11.39
N TYR A 160 -8.72 4.57 12.27
CA TYR A 160 -8.18 5.90 12.08
C TYR A 160 -6.85 6.03 12.84
N ARG A 161 -5.74 6.31 12.14
CA ARG A 161 -4.42 6.42 12.78
C ARG A 161 -3.52 7.44 12.11
N VAL A 162 -2.61 8.01 12.89
CA VAL A 162 -1.47 8.78 12.35
C VAL A 162 -0.48 7.82 11.70
N LYS A 163 -0.24 7.99 10.41
CA LYS A 163 0.78 7.26 9.63
C LYS A 163 1.78 8.26 9.07
N ARG A 164 3.05 7.96 9.26
CA ARG A 164 4.14 8.67 8.58
C ARG A 164 4.06 8.37 7.09
N SER A 165 4.25 9.38 6.25
CA SER A 165 4.39 9.16 4.80
C SER A 165 5.61 8.28 4.50
N GLY A 166 5.64 7.70 3.30
CA GLY A 166 6.71 6.80 2.85
C GLY A 166 8.11 7.43 2.90
N SER A 167 9.12 6.57 2.83
CA SER A 167 10.52 7.00 2.70
C SER A 167 10.89 7.21 1.23
N SER A 168 11.87 8.08 0.97
CA SER A 168 12.45 8.29 -0.35
C SER A 168 13.92 7.89 -0.38
N HIS A 169 14.52 7.88 -1.57
CA HIS A 169 15.97 7.76 -1.72
C HIS A 169 16.68 9.00 -1.14
N VAL A 170 17.98 8.87 -0.85
CA VAL A 170 18.82 9.99 -0.38
C VAL A 170 18.78 11.18 -1.36
N GLY A 171 18.77 10.90 -2.67
CA GLY A 171 18.79 11.89 -3.72
C GLY A 171 20.22 12.28 -4.10
N LYS A 172 20.49 12.39 -5.41
CA LYS A 172 21.85 12.54 -5.97
C LYS A 172 22.67 13.65 -5.32
N SER A 173 22.05 14.80 -5.06
CA SER A 173 22.72 15.98 -4.48
C SER A 173 23.15 15.81 -3.02
N ASN A 174 22.57 14.84 -2.29
CA ASN A 174 22.83 14.70 -0.85
C ASN A 174 23.60 13.42 -0.48
N ILE A 175 23.91 12.57 -1.46
CA ILE A 175 24.62 11.31 -1.22
C ILE A 175 25.96 11.53 -0.51
N SER A 176 26.78 12.46 -1.00
CA SER A 176 28.12 12.71 -0.43
C SER A 176 28.04 13.14 1.04
N ASN A 177 27.08 13.99 1.39
CA ASN A 177 26.87 14.45 2.76
C ASN A 177 26.50 13.30 3.69
N VAL A 178 25.56 12.45 3.25
CA VAL A 178 25.10 11.29 4.03
C VAL A 178 26.22 10.27 4.19
N LEU A 179 26.96 9.96 3.13
CA LEU A 179 28.07 9.01 3.19
C LEU A 179 29.19 9.49 4.11
N ASN A 180 29.55 10.77 4.03
CA ASN A 180 30.56 11.38 4.91
C ASN A 180 30.13 11.34 6.38
N TYR A 181 28.84 11.64 6.65
CA TYR A 181 28.28 11.52 7.99
C TYR A 181 28.41 10.10 8.54
N ILE A 182 27.95 9.10 7.79
CA ILE A 182 27.98 7.69 8.24
C ILE A 182 29.42 7.26 8.55
N LYS A 183 30.37 7.55 7.65
CA LYS A 183 31.79 7.19 7.86
C LYS A 183 32.44 7.90 9.06
N SER A 184 31.95 9.09 9.42
CA SER A 184 32.55 9.90 10.50
C SER A 184 31.88 9.71 11.86
N ASN A 185 30.74 9.01 11.94
CA ASN A 185 29.92 8.89 13.15
C ASN A 185 29.85 7.45 13.68
N GLY A 186 30.92 6.67 13.52
CA GLY A 186 31.09 5.40 14.22
C GLY A 186 30.37 4.20 13.59
N TYR A 187 29.82 4.32 12.39
CA TYR A 187 29.31 3.18 11.64
C TYR A 187 30.45 2.48 10.91
N ASN A 188 30.62 1.17 11.12
CA ASN A 188 31.67 0.40 10.46
C ASN A 188 31.25 0.04 9.01
N ILE A 189 31.54 0.93 8.06
CA ILE A 189 31.18 0.74 6.65
C ILE A 189 32.37 0.17 5.86
N GLU A 190 32.21 -1.04 5.34
CA GLU A 190 33.23 -1.75 4.54
C GLU A 190 33.29 -1.21 3.11
N SER A 191 32.13 -1.00 2.50
CA SER A 191 32.01 -0.49 1.13
C SER A 191 30.70 0.25 0.94
N SER A 192 30.63 1.06 -0.13
CA SER A 192 29.42 1.78 -0.50
C SER A 192 29.31 1.90 -2.00
N ARG A 193 28.07 1.88 -2.52
CA ARG A 193 27.78 2.12 -3.94
C ARG A 193 26.58 3.04 -4.09
N THR A 194 26.42 3.62 -5.27
CA THR A 194 25.30 4.50 -5.60
C THR A 194 24.60 4.03 -6.86
N ASP A 195 23.29 4.16 -6.91
CA ASP A 195 22.49 3.82 -8.10
C ASP A 195 21.31 4.80 -8.22
N ALA A 196 21.27 5.59 -9.29
CA ALA A 196 20.17 6.50 -9.60
C ALA A 196 19.64 7.37 -8.43
N GLY A 197 20.52 7.85 -7.53
CA GLY A 197 20.12 8.65 -6.36
C GLY A 197 19.92 7.86 -5.06
N LYS A 198 20.06 6.54 -5.12
CA LYS A 198 20.17 5.63 -3.98
C LYS A 198 21.61 5.57 -3.49
N LEU A 199 21.77 5.35 -2.19
CA LEU A 199 23.04 5.05 -1.53
C LEU A 199 22.90 3.70 -0.85
N PHE A 200 23.80 2.78 -1.16
CA PHE A 200 23.92 1.48 -0.51
C PHE A 200 25.25 1.37 0.21
N VAL A 201 25.24 0.71 1.36
CA VAL A 201 26.42 0.47 2.18
C VAL A 201 26.47 -0.97 2.69
N VAL A 202 27.68 -1.53 2.79
CA VAL A 202 27.94 -2.84 3.39
C VAL A 202 28.60 -2.64 4.74
N SER A 203 28.15 -3.39 5.74
CA SER A 203 28.69 -3.39 7.09
C SER A 203 28.54 -4.78 7.69
N ALA A 204 29.58 -5.26 8.40
CA ALA A 204 29.48 -6.44 9.25
C ALA A 204 28.52 -6.24 10.44
N GLU A 205 28.20 -5.00 10.80
CA GLU A 205 27.25 -4.69 11.87
C GLU A 205 25.81 -4.83 11.39
N SER A 206 24.93 -5.28 12.29
CA SER A 206 23.48 -5.32 12.05
C SER A 206 22.90 -3.92 12.18
N LEU A 207 22.85 -3.18 11.06
CA LEU A 207 22.37 -1.80 11.02
C LEU A 207 20.89 -1.69 10.67
N HIS A 208 20.20 -2.78 10.32
CA HIS A 208 18.80 -2.68 9.85
C HIS A 208 17.90 -1.96 10.86
N ASN A 209 17.10 -1.00 10.36
CA ASN A 209 16.21 -0.12 11.11
C ASN A 209 16.90 0.88 12.06
N GLN A 210 18.23 0.89 12.14
CA GLN A 210 18.94 1.98 12.80
C GLN A 210 18.72 3.29 12.04
N ARG A 211 18.66 4.38 12.79
CA ARG A 211 18.33 5.71 12.27
C ARG A 211 19.31 6.76 12.73
N PHE A 212 19.44 7.81 11.94
CA PHE A 212 20.25 8.98 12.29
C PHE A 212 19.63 10.25 11.73
N LEU A 213 19.95 11.38 12.36
CA LEU A 213 19.52 12.70 11.94
C LEU A 213 20.68 13.41 11.24
N LEU A 214 20.39 13.97 10.05
CA LEU A 214 21.32 14.83 9.33
C LEU A 214 20.54 15.98 8.68
N HIS A 215 20.91 17.21 9.05
CA HIS A 215 20.30 18.45 8.53
C HIS A 215 18.76 18.48 8.60
N GLY A 216 18.20 18.06 9.74
CA GLY A 216 16.75 18.07 9.97
C GLY A 216 15.97 16.95 9.27
N TYR A 217 16.66 16.02 8.62
CA TYR A 217 16.07 14.82 8.04
C TYR A 217 16.52 13.58 8.79
N GLU A 218 15.59 12.65 8.98
CA GLU A 218 15.87 11.33 9.52
C GLU A 218 16.16 10.36 8.38
N TYR A 219 17.23 9.59 8.52
CA TYR A 219 17.62 8.52 7.61
C TYR A 219 17.58 7.19 8.32
N MET A 220 17.42 6.11 7.57
CA MET A 220 17.37 4.75 8.09
C MET A 220 18.16 3.79 7.21
N PHE A 221 18.87 2.86 7.84
CA PHE A 221 19.50 1.73 7.17
C PHE A 221 18.44 0.64 6.90
N SER A 222 18.19 0.37 5.64
CA SER A 222 17.19 -0.60 5.21
C SER A 222 17.86 -1.77 4.51
N LEU A 223 17.87 -2.96 5.13
CA LEU A 223 18.52 -4.13 4.57
C LEU A 223 17.85 -4.54 3.25
N ARG A 224 18.67 -4.82 2.24
CA ARG A 224 18.34 -5.30 0.89
C ARG A 224 19.33 -6.40 0.55
N ASP A 225 18.91 -7.65 0.63
CA ASP A 225 19.80 -8.81 0.46
C ASP A 225 21.00 -8.76 1.41
N SER A 226 22.16 -8.35 0.90
CA SER A 226 23.45 -8.33 1.60
C SER A 226 23.96 -6.92 1.91
N GLU A 227 23.20 -5.87 1.62
CA GLU A 227 23.61 -4.48 1.85
C GLU A 227 22.46 -3.63 2.39
N TYR A 228 22.78 -2.45 2.92
CA TYR A 228 21.79 -1.52 3.43
C TYR A 228 21.55 -0.39 2.44
N GLU A 229 20.32 -0.26 1.95
CA GLU A 229 19.87 0.97 1.30
C GLU A 229 19.63 2.04 2.36
N ILE A 230 20.26 3.21 2.20
CA ILE A 230 19.96 4.38 3.04
C ILE A 230 18.70 5.04 2.52
N ARG A 231 17.66 5.07 3.36
CA ARG A 231 16.37 5.69 3.05
C ARG A 231 16.19 6.98 3.84
N LYS A 232 15.73 8.03 3.17
CA LYS A 232 15.31 9.29 3.80
C LYS A 232 13.86 9.16 4.24
N LEU A 233 13.59 9.28 5.53
CA LEU A 233 12.23 9.18 6.05
C LEU A 233 11.51 10.53 5.91
N SER A 234 10.22 10.51 5.58
CA SER A 234 9.41 11.74 5.43
C SER A 234 9.21 12.44 6.78
N ASN A 235 9.07 13.76 6.83
CA ASN A 235 8.68 14.45 8.06
C ASN A 235 7.15 14.65 8.17
N THR A 236 6.39 14.16 7.18
CA THR A 236 4.94 14.29 7.14
C THR A 236 4.27 13.14 7.88
N PHE A 237 3.40 13.49 8.81
CA PHE A 237 2.55 12.58 9.57
C PHE A 237 1.10 12.98 9.36
N ASN A 238 0.34 12.13 8.68
CA ASN A 238 -1.07 12.39 8.40
C ASN A 238 -1.92 11.32 9.06
N ALA A 239 -3.06 11.72 9.61
CA ALA A 239 -4.06 10.79 10.08
C ALA A 239 -4.92 10.30 8.92
N ASN A 240 -5.15 8.99 8.87
CA ASN A 240 -5.85 8.33 7.78
C ASN A 240 -6.79 7.27 8.32
N VAL A 241 -7.94 7.15 7.67
CA VAL A 241 -8.75 5.94 7.72
C VAL A 241 -8.04 4.92 6.85
N ILE A 242 -7.69 3.77 7.42
CA ILE A 242 -7.00 2.69 6.74
C ILE A 242 -7.75 1.38 6.92
N PHE A 243 -7.88 0.62 5.84
CA PHE A 243 -8.60 -0.63 5.83
C PHE A 243 -7.63 -1.81 5.93
N SER A 244 -8.01 -2.81 6.72
CA SER A 244 -7.28 -4.08 6.82
C SER A 244 -8.19 -5.22 6.42
N ILE A 245 -7.62 -6.22 5.75
CA ILE A 245 -8.34 -7.34 5.18
C ILE A 245 -7.74 -8.68 5.58
N ASP A 246 -8.61 -9.59 5.96
CA ASP A 246 -8.29 -10.97 6.33
C ASP A 246 -9.09 -11.93 5.45
N LEU A 247 -8.41 -12.83 4.76
CA LEU A 247 -9.04 -13.81 3.88
C LEU A 247 -9.93 -14.74 4.71
N LYS A 248 -11.19 -14.87 4.29
CA LYS A 248 -12.14 -15.82 4.86
C LYS A 248 -11.71 -17.25 4.51
N SER A 249 -11.87 -18.17 5.46
CA SER A 249 -11.52 -19.57 5.26
C SER A 249 -12.37 -20.22 4.16
N ASN A 250 -11.76 -21.18 3.44
CA ASN A 250 -12.41 -22.07 2.47
C ASN A 250 -13.13 -21.37 1.30
N LYS A 251 -12.70 -20.18 0.90
CA LYS A 251 -13.22 -19.50 -0.29
C LYS A 251 -12.40 -19.87 -1.52
N SER A 252 -13.04 -20.57 -2.46
CA SER A 252 -12.48 -20.78 -3.79
C SER A 252 -12.74 -19.55 -4.64
N GLY A 253 -11.75 -19.18 -5.45
CA GLY A 253 -11.89 -18.12 -6.45
C GLY A 253 -12.80 -18.54 -7.59
N ILE A 254 -12.95 -17.65 -8.56
CA ILE A 254 -13.64 -17.98 -9.81
C ILE A 254 -12.90 -19.08 -10.56
N GLY A 255 -13.65 -19.90 -11.27
CA GLY A 255 -13.09 -20.99 -12.07
C GLY A 255 -12.24 -20.46 -13.24
N PRO A 256 -11.28 -21.25 -13.74
CA PRO A 256 -10.49 -20.88 -14.91
C PRO A 256 -11.35 -20.50 -16.13
N ASP A 257 -12.43 -21.26 -16.39
CA ASP A 257 -13.31 -21.00 -17.54
C ASP A 257 -14.08 -19.67 -17.40
N GLU A 258 -14.53 -19.34 -16.19
CA GLU A 258 -15.18 -18.07 -15.89
C GLU A 258 -14.22 -16.90 -16.14
N PHE A 259 -12.97 -17.03 -15.67
CA PHE A 259 -11.97 -16.00 -15.89
C PHE A 259 -11.57 -15.88 -17.36
N ILE A 260 -11.39 -17.01 -18.07
CA ILE A 260 -11.11 -17.03 -19.51
C ILE A 260 -12.21 -16.31 -20.30
N GLN A 261 -13.48 -16.48 -19.92
CA GLN A 261 -14.59 -15.79 -20.58
C GLN A 261 -14.50 -14.27 -20.42
N ALA A 262 -13.97 -13.77 -19.30
CA ALA A 262 -13.73 -12.35 -19.09
C ALA A 262 -12.50 -11.79 -19.83
N LEU A 263 -11.60 -12.66 -20.31
CA LEU A 263 -10.40 -12.30 -21.07
C LEU A 263 -10.61 -12.29 -22.59
N ARG A 264 -11.78 -12.71 -23.09
CA ARG A 264 -12.12 -12.71 -24.51
C ARG A 264 -12.51 -11.31 -25.00
#